data_AF-A0A955Z9H2-F1
#
_entry.id   AF-A0A955Z9H2-F1
#
_cell.length_a   1.000
_cell.length_b   1.000
_cell.length_c   1.000
_cell.angle_alpha   90.00
_cell.angle_beta   90.00
_cell.angle_gamma   90.00
#
_symmetry.space_group_name_H-M   'P 1'
#
loop_
_entity.id
_entity.type
_entity.pdbx_description
1 polymer ?
#
loop_
_entity_poly.entity_id
_entity_poly.type
_entity_poly.pdbx_seq_one_letter_code
_entity_poly.pdbx_strand_id
1 'polypeptide(L)'
;MSEARPPQSTRKNPSIKGVVLKEFVNWYEATRGRETLLRAYNALPADLQGYLDPHRDNFGLLVSTWYPVSIATEMIESITVGLDHDQRAAVLRDGIEHTIGKTLTGVYRVLFQTLVTPERHAKYAQKIWNQYYNTGTVVGEMLDECRSEQTVTDWDGHHPMLCELSLASLTLFHEHMGLRNVRVRRTSCVLDSRIAAARSKPPSTKMRAVRVEEASGARPASGSALPVAACRFLIQWDPR
;
A
#
# COMPACT_ATOMS: atom_id res chain seq x y z
N MET A 1 25.11 -3.27 -25.87
CA MET A 1 24.16 -4.39 -25.65
C MET A 1 22.80 -3.77 -25.40
N SER A 2 21.77 -4.15 -26.17
CA SER A 2 20.42 -3.60 -26.01
C SER A 2 19.83 -4.13 -24.70
N GLU A 3 19.66 -3.26 -23.71
CA GLU A 3 19.12 -3.64 -22.41
C GLU A 3 17.63 -3.93 -22.52
N ALA A 4 17.25 -5.19 -22.29
CA ALA A 4 15.85 -5.59 -22.29
C ALA A 4 15.12 -4.86 -21.16
N ARG A 5 14.05 -4.15 -21.52
CA ARG A 5 13.16 -3.50 -20.55
C ARG A 5 12.46 -4.59 -19.72
N PRO A 6 12.27 -4.40 -18.40
CA PRO A 6 11.51 -5.34 -17.59
C PRO A 6 10.12 -5.57 -18.18
N PRO A 7 9.57 -6.80 -18.07
CA PRO A 7 8.19 -7.04 -18.43
C PRO A 7 7.27 -6.09 -17.67
N GLN A 8 6.23 -5.60 -18.34
CA GLN A 8 5.25 -4.73 -17.72
C GLN A 8 4.02 -5.54 -17.33
N SER A 9 3.44 -5.23 -16.17
CA SER A 9 2.12 -5.77 -15.84
C SER A 9 1.10 -5.27 -16.86
N THR A 10 0.24 -6.16 -17.34
CA THR A 10 -0.91 -5.73 -18.14
C THR A 10 -1.88 -4.97 -17.24
N ARG A 11 -2.60 -3.97 -17.77
CA ARG A 11 -3.61 -3.22 -16.99
C ARG A 11 -4.72 -4.10 -16.41
N LYS A 12 -4.84 -5.35 -16.85
CA LYS A 12 -5.83 -6.33 -16.37
C LYS A 12 -5.48 -6.96 -15.02
N ASN A 13 -4.20 -6.96 -14.63
CA ASN A 13 -3.75 -7.55 -13.36
C ASN A 13 -3.60 -6.47 -12.29
N PRO A 14 -3.86 -6.76 -10.99
CA PRO A 14 -3.62 -5.81 -9.92
C PRO A 14 -2.18 -5.32 -9.93
N SER A 15 -2.02 -4.00 -10.07
CA SER A 15 -0.75 -3.34 -10.31
C SER A 15 -0.61 -2.07 -9.47
N ILE A 16 0.63 -1.80 -9.06
CA ILE A 16 1.05 -0.61 -8.33
C ILE A 16 2.03 0.21 -9.17
N LYS A 17 2.01 1.53 -9.01
CA LYS A 17 2.92 2.43 -9.72
C LYS A 17 4.35 2.29 -9.20
N GLY A 18 5.30 2.19 -10.13
CA GLY A 18 6.71 2.00 -9.82
C GLY A 18 7.34 3.12 -8.99
N VAL A 19 6.79 4.33 -9.01
CA VAL A 19 7.25 5.43 -8.13
C VAL A 19 7.14 5.06 -6.64
N VAL A 20 6.05 4.38 -6.24
CA VAL A 20 5.85 3.99 -4.84
C VAL A 20 6.85 2.92 -4.45
N LEU A 21 6.98 1.87 -5.28
CA LEU A 21 7.91 0.78 -5.05
C LEU A 21 9.36 1.28 -4.97
N LYS A 22 9.75 2.14 -5.93
CA LYS A 22 11.11 2.65 -6.03
C LYS A 22 11.50 3.42 -4.78
N GLU A 23 10.71 4.42 -4.38
CA GLU A 23 11.07 5.23 -3.21
C GLU A 23 11.05 4.43 -1.91
N PHE A 24 10.15 3.46 -1.76
CA PHE A 24 10.15 2.56 -0.61
C PHE A 24 11.41 1.68 -0.58
N VAL A 25 11.79 1.11 -1.72
CA VAL A 25 13.02 0.32 -1.89
C VAL A 25 14.26 1.16 -1.57
N ASN A 26 14.34 2.39 -2.10
CA ASN A 26 15.45 3.31 -1.85
C ASN A 26 15.61 3.57 -0.34
N TRP A 27 14.50 3.89 0.33
CA TRP A 27 14.48 4.14 1.76
C TRP A 27 14.92 2.92 2.57
N TYR A 28 14.38 1.75 2.23
CA TYR A 28 14.67 0.53 2.98
C TYR A 28 16.14 0.13 2.81
N GLU A 29 16.68 0.23 1.60
CA GLU A 29 18.10 -0.01 1.34
C GLU A 29 19.00 0.96 2.13
N ALA A 30 18.66 2.25 2.14
CA ALA A 30 19.42 3.27 2.86
C ALA A 30 19.41 3.08 4.39
N THR A 31 18.34 2.48 4.94
CA THR A 31 18.15 2.35 6.40
C THR A 31 18.52 0.97 6.94
N ARG A 32 18.37 -0.09 6.14
CA ARG A 32 18.54 -1.50 6.56
C ARG A 32 19.58 -2.28 5.73
N GLY A 33 20.16 -1.63 4.73
CA GLY A 33 21.23 -2.17 3.89
C GLY A 33 20.74 -3.04 2.74
N ARG A 34 21.56 -3.08 1.68
CA ARG A 34 21.35 -3.87 0.45
C ARG A 34 21.11 -5.35 0.73
N GLU A 35 21.86 -5.94 1.66
CA GLU A 35 21.80 -7.38 1.94
C GLU A 35 20.40 -7.84 2.39
N THR A 36 19.73 -7.04 3.22
CA THR A 36 18.37 -7.37 3.68
C THR A 36 17.38 -7.35 2.53
N LEU A 37 17.54 -6.38 1.62
CA LEU A 37 16.69 -6.27 0.44
C LEU A 37 16.96 -7.38 -0.58
N LEU A 38 18.22 -7.81 -0.74
CA LEU A 38 18.57 -8.97 -1.57
C LEU A 38 17.98 -10.27 -1.01
N ARG A 39 17.95 -10.45 0.32
CA ARG A 39 17.25 -11.60 0.93
C ARG A 39 15.76 -11.58 0.60
N ALA A 40 15.12 -10.41 0.64
CA ALA A 40 13.73 -10.28 0.27
C ALA A 40 13.47 -10.55 -1.21
N TYR A 41 14.34 -10.07 -2.10
CA TYR A 41 14.30 -10.39 -3.52
C TYR A 41 14.43 -11.90 -3.78
N ASN A 42 15.41 -12.56 -3.13
CA ASN A 42 15.62 -14.00 -3.29
C ASN A 42 14.47 -14.85 -2.75
N ALA A 43 13.64 -14.30 -1.86
CA ALA A 43 12.42 -14.94 -1.36
C ALA A 43 11.23 -14.80 -2.32
N LEU A 44 11.31 -13.92 -3.33
CA LEU A 44 10.23 -13.74 -4.30
C LEU A 44 10.04 -15.00 -5.17
N PRO A 45 8.78 -15.32 -5.54
CA PRO A 45 8.49 -16.25 -6.62
C PRO A 45 9.27 -15.92 -7.91
N ALA A 46 9.71 -16.95 -8.64
CA ALA A 46 10.58 -16.79 -9.81
C ALA A 46 9.95 -15.94 -10.93
N ASP A 47 8.63 -16.00 -11.09
CA ASP A 47 7.87 -15.17 -12.03
C ASP A 47 7.88 -13.69 -11.65
N LEU A 48 7.96 -13.37 -10.35
CA LEU A 48 8.07 -12.01 -9.85
C LEU A 48 9.51 -11.47 -9.92
N GLN A 49 10.52 -12.33 -9.74
CA GLN A 49 11.92 -11.94 -9.86
C GLN A 49 12.24 -11.36 -11.25
N GLY A 50 11.58 -11.83 -12.31
CA GLY A 50 11.78 -11.34 -13.69
C GLY A 50 11.41 -9.87 -13.92
N TYR A 51 10.71 -9.23 -12.98
CA TYR A 51 10.39 -7.80 -13.04
C TYR A 51 11.45 -6.89 -12.44
N LEU A 52 12.45 -7.46 -11.75
CA LEU A 52 13.44 -6.76 -10.96
C LEU A 52 14.86 -7.20 -11.36
N ASP A 53 15.82 -6.28 -11.26
CA ASP A 53 17.23 -6.55 -11.51
C ASP A 53 18.07 -6.27 -10.25
N PRO A 54 18.48 -7.30 -9.49
CA PRO A 54 19.20 -7.14 -8.23
C PRO A 54 20.63 -6.60 -8.41
N HIS A 55 21.12 -6.42 -9.63
CA HIS A 55 22.43 -5.81 -9.91
C HIS A 55 22.34 -4.31 -10.22
N ARG A 56 21.13 -3.77 -10.35
CA ARG A 56 20.89 -2.35 -10.58
C ARG A 56 20.45 -1.62 -9.31
N ASP A 57 20.70 -0.32 -9.32
CA ASP A 57 20.15 0.62 -8.34
C ASP A 57 18.64 0.45 -8.25
N ASN A 58 18.14 0.34 -7.02
CA ASN A 58 16.71 0.23 -6.73
C ASN A 58 16.04 -0.93 -7.49
N PHE A 59 16.80 -2.00 -7.74
CA PHE A 59 16.33 -3.21 -8.43
C PHE A 59 15.83 -2.97 -9.86
N GLY A 60 16.31 -1.90 -10.51
CA GLY A 60 15.88 -1.52 -11.86
C GLY A 60 14.46 -0.94 -11.92
N LEU A 61 13.87 -0.55 -10.79
CA LEU A 61 12.52 0.01 -10.73
C LEU A 61 12.42 1.37 -11.45
N LEU A 62 11.42 1.46 -12.34
CA LEU A 62 11.11 2.64 -13.14
C LEU A 62 9.84 3.34 -12.63
N VAL A 63 9.93 4.63 -12.33
CA VAL A 63 8.83 5.42 -11.74
C VAL A 63 7.53 5.40 -12.54
N SER A 64 7.62 5.37 -13.87
CA SER A 64 6.48 5.45 -14.78
C SER A 64 5.85 4.09 -15.10
N THR A 65 6.48 2.98 -14.70
CA THR A 65 6.04 1.62 -15.02
C THR A 65 5.04 1.09 -14.00
N TRP A 66 4.15 0.19 -14.42
CA TRP A 66 3.23 -0.53 -13.56
C TRP A 66 3.78 -1.92 -13.26
N TYR A 67 3.82 -2.28 -11.98
CA TYR A 67 4.34 -3.54 -11.47
C TYR A 67 3.21 -4.34 -10.85
N PRO A 68 3.22 -5.69 -10.93
CA PRO A 68 2.28 -6.50 -10.17
C PRO A 68 2.28 -6.13 -8.70
N VAL A 69 1.09 -6.00 -8.11
CA VAL A 69 0.94 -5.68 -6.67
C VAL A 69 1.64 -6.72 -5.80
N SER A 70 1.68 -7.98 -6.25
CA SER A 70 2.38 -9.07 -5.57
C SER A 70 3.86 -8.76 -5.32
N ILE A 71 4.54 -8.02 -6.19
CA ILE A 71 5.94 -7.61 -5.93
C ILE A 71 6.02 -6.78 -4.64
N ALA A 72 5.12 -5.79 -4.49
CA ALA A 72 5.08 -4.94 -3.31
C ALA A 72 4.81 -5.78 -2.06
N THR A 73 3.79 -6.63 -2.11
CA THR A 73 3.32 -7.38 -0.94
C THR A 73 4.34 -8.41 -0.52
N GLU A 74 4.88 -9.21 -1.44
CA GLU A 74 5.87 -10.26 -1.13
C GLU A 74 7.17 -9.65 -0.61
N MET A 75 7.64 -8.54 -1.20
CA MET A 75 8.83 -7.85 -0.68
C MET A 75 8.59 -7.31 0.73
N ILE A 76 7.45 -6.65 0.97
CA ILE A 76 7.11 -6.10 2.28
C ILE A 76 6.94 -7.22 3.32
N GLU A 77 6.27 -8.31 2.97
CA GLU A 77 6.14 -9.45 3.87
C GLU A 77 7.51 -10.01 4.20
N SER A 78 8.37 -10.24 3.21
CA SER A 78 9.71 -10.78 3.44
C SER A 78 10.58 -9.90 4.33
N ILE A 79 10.55 -8.57 4.16
CA ILE A 79 11.35 -7.65 5.00
C ILE A 79 10.77 -7.42 6.39
N THR A 80 9.50 -7.82 6.60
CA THR A 80 8.81 -7.70 7.90
C THR A 80 8.64 -9.04 8.61
N VAL A 81 9.22 -10.13 8.07
CA VAL A 81 9.29 -11.43 8.73
C VAL A 81 9.98 -11.27 10.09
N GLY A 82 9.35 -11.83 11.13
CA GLY A 82 9.88 -11.83 12.49
C GLY A 82 9.65 -10.53 13.27
N LEU A 83 9.17 -9.46 12.62
CA LEU A 83 8.73 -8.25 13.32
C LEU A 83 7.37 -8.50 13.98
N ASP A 84 7.22 -7.99 15.19
CA ASP A 84 5.90 -7.89 15.82
C ASP A 84 5.02 -6.85 15.08
N HIS A 85 3.77 -6.73 15.52
CA HIS A 85 2.80 -5.85 14.90
C HIS A 85 3.24 -4.38 14.91
N ASP A 86 3.82 -3.90 16.01
CA ASP A 86 4.13 -2.49 16.20
C ASP A 86 5.42 -2.11 15.47
N GLN A 87 6.41 -3.01 15.51
CA GLN A 87 7.63 -2.89 14.70
C GLN A 87 7.32 -2.87 13.21
N ARG A 88 6.42 -3.75 12.75
CA ARG A 88 5.97 -3.79 11.36
C ARG A 88 5.26 -2.51 10.98
N ALA A 89 4.31 -2.05 11.78
CA ALA A 89 3.58 -0.81 11.54
C ALA A 89 4.53 0.39 11.47
N ALA A 90 5.55 0.44 12.34
CA ALA A 90 6.58 1.48 12.30
C ALA A 90 7.37 1.45 10.98
N VAL A 91 7.86 0.27 10.55
CA VAL A 91 8.59 0.14 9.27
C VAL A 91 7.73 0.59 8.08
N LEU A 92 6.45 0.20 8.04
CA LEU A 92 5.56 0.62 6.95
C LEU A 92 5.31 2.12 6.97
N ARG A 93 5.06 2.69 8.15
CA ARG A 93 4.83 4.13 8.33
C ARG A 93 6.05 4.95 7.91
N ASP A 94 7.23 4.59 8.40
CA ASP A 94 8.48 5.32 8.10
C ASP A 94 8.81 5.24 6.60
N GLY A 95 8.58 4.09 5.97
CA GLY A 95 8.79 3.91 4.54
C GLY A 95 7.82 4.70 3.67
N ILE A 96 6.54 4.77 4.05
CA ILE A 96 5.57 5.58 3.31
C ILE A 96 5.75 7.07 3.56
N GLU A 97 6.18 7.48 4.76
CA GLU A 97 6.57 8.85 5.07
C GLU A 97 7.71 9.30 4.17
N HIS A 98 8.75 8.48 4.03
CA HIS A 98 9.82 8.77 3.08
C HIS A 98 9.30 8.85 1.64
N THR A 99 8.50 7.88 1.23
CA THR A 99 7.96 7.79 -0.15
C THR A 99 7.12 9.02 -0.50
N ILE A 100 6.18 9.41 0.37
CA ILE A 100 5.36 10.61 0.20
C ILE A 100 6.23 11.85 0.25
N GLY A 101 7.16 11.93 1.21
CA GLY A 101 8.08 13.04 1.37
C GLY A 101 8.96 13.29 0.14
N LYS A 102 9.33 12.24 -0.61
CA LYS A 102 10.07 12.33 -1.90
C LYS A 102 9.15 12.64 -3.08
N THR A 103 7.95 12.07 -3.10
CA THR A 103 6.99 12.25 -4.20
C THR A 103 6.36 13.65 -4.17
N LEU A 104 6.12 14.21 -2.98
CA LEU A 104 5.56 15.55 -2.75
C LEU A 104 6.68 16.55 -2.43
N THR A 105 7.67 16.68 -3.31
CA THR A 105 8.75 17.68 -3.18
C THR A 105 8.58 18.90 -4.11
N GLY A 106 9.26 19.99 -3.76
CA GLY A 106 9.37 21.19 -4.60
C GLY A 106 8.03 21.85 -4.91
N VAL A 107 7.82 22.17 -6.19
CA VAL A 107 6.61 22.84 -6.68
C VAL A 107 5.35 22.00 -6.41
N TYR A 108 5.44 20.66 -6.50
CA TYR A 108 4.31 19.77 -6.22
C TYR A 108 3.87 19.83 -4.77
N ARG A 109 4.80 20.00 -3.82
CA ARG A 109 4.46 20.20 -2.40
C ARG A 109 3.66 21.48 -2.21
N VAL A 110 4.15 22.61 -2.71
CA VAL A 110 3.50 23.91 -2.55
C VAL A 110 2.10 23.89 -3.18
N LEU A 111 1.98 23.33 -4.39
CA LEU A 111 0.69 23.17 -5.06
C LEU A 111 -0.25 22.25 -4.27
N PHE A 112 0.25 21.14 -3.75
CA PHE A 112 -0.53 20.23 -2.93
C PHE A 112 -1.07 20.93 -1.68
N GLN A 113 -0.20 21.61 -0.93
CA GLN A 113 -0.57 22.32 0.29
C GLN A 113 -1.55 23.49 0.05
N THR A 114 -1.44 24.16 -1.09
CA THR A 114 -2.26 25.34 -1.40
C THR A 114 -3.60 24.95 -2.03
N LEU A 115 -3.65 23.84 -2.78
CA LEU A 115 -4.80 23.49 -3.61
C LEU A 115 -5.55 22.26 -3.14
N VAL A 116 -4.99 21.41 -2.29
CA VAL A 116 -5.66 20.20 -1.81
C VAL A 116 -6.29 20.48 -0.46
N THR A 117 -7.63 20.41 -0.43
CA THR A 117 -8.45 20.46 0.78
C THR A 117 -9.07 19.09 1.04
N PRO A 118 -9.55 18.79 2.26
CA PRO A 118 -10.22 17.53 2.55
C PRO A 118 -11.38 17.23 1.59
N GLU A 119 -12.17 18.25 1.23
CA GLU A 119 -13.31 18.12 0.31
C GLU A 119 -12.84 17.76 -1.11
N ARG A 120 -11.74 18.38 -1.58
CA ARG A 120 -11.16 18.04 -2.87
C ARG A 120 -10.55 16.64 -2.86
N HIS A 121 -9.88 16.26 -1.76
CA HIS A 121 -9.33 14.92 -1.61
C HIS A 121 -10.45 13.86 -1.63
N ALA A 122 -11.55 14.07 -0.91
CA ALA A 122 -12.73 13.21 -0.95
C ALA A 122 -13.34 13.15 -2.37
N LYS A 123 -13.61 14.31 -2.98
CA LYS A 123 -14.19 14.44 -4.32
C LYS A 123 -13.36 13.76 -5.41
N TYR A 124 -12.03 13.80 -5.31
CA TYR A 124 -11.12 13.26 -6.33
C TYR A 124 -10.43 11.97 -5.88
N ALA A 125 -10.95 11.28 -4.85
CA ALA A 125 -10.31 10.10 -4.27
C ALA A 125 -9.97 9.01 -5.32
N GLN A 126 -10.90 8.67 -6.21
CA GLN A 126 -10.64 7.71 -7.30
C GLN A 126 -9.50 8.16 -8.23
N LYS A 127 -9.44 9.45 -8.58
CA LYS A 127 -8.41 9.95 -9.51
C LYS A 127 -7.02 9.88 -8.88
N ILE A 128 -6.93 10.16 -7.59
CA ILE A 128 -5.71 10.04 -6.79
C ILE A 128 -5.32 8.56 -6.67
N TRP A 129 -6.27 7.69 -6.34
CA TRP A 129 -6.08 6.24 -6.28
C TRP A 129 -5.48 5.69 -7.57
N ASN A 130 -6.03 6.11 -8.73
CA ASN A 130 -5.59 5.70 -10.06
C ASN A 130 -4.16 6.15 -10.42
N GLN A 131 -3.53 7.04 -9.63
CA GLN A 131 -2.11 7.37 -9.81
C GLN A 131 -1.19 6.26 -9.27
N TYR A 132 -1.68 5.48 -8.31
CA TYR A 132 -0.87 4.53 -7.55
C TYR A 132 -1.31 3.08 -7.76
N TYR A 133 -2.60 2.84 -8.00
CA TYR A 133 -3.19 1.51 -8.22
C TYR A 133 -4.05 1.50 -9.48
N ASN A 134 -4.19 0.34 -10.12
CA ASN A 134 -5.05 0.19 -11.32
C ASN A 134 -6.35 -0.61 -11.07
N THR A 135 -6.54 -1.15 -9.87
CA THR A 135 -7.75 -1.88 -9.43
C THR A 135 -8.27 -1.20 -8.17
N GLY A 136 -9.55 -1.40 -7.84
CA GLY A 136 -10.21 -0.73 -6.73
C GLY A 136 -11.03 0.48 -7.17
N THR A 137 -12.26 0.54 -6.68
CA THR A 137 -13.13 1.72 -6.76
C THR A 137 -13.14 2.43 -5.41
N VAL A 138 -12.73 3.70 -5.41
CA VAL A 138 -12.60 4.54 -4.22
C VAL A 138 -13.63 5.67 -4.26
N VAL A 139 -14.47 5.70 -3.24
CA VAL A 139 -15.40 6.79 -2.97
C VAL A 139 -14.94 7.52 -1.72
N GLY A 140 -14.75 8.83 -1.82
CA GLY A 140 -14.47 9.70 -0.68
C GLY A 140 -15.67 10.58 -0.39
N GLU A 141 -16.05 10.67 0.88
CA GLU A 141 -17.19 11.47 1.33
C GLU A 141 -16.79 12.34 2.52
N MET A 142 -17.25 13.59 2.52
CA MET A 142 -17.19 14.43 3.72
C MET A 142 -18.37 14.05 4.61
N LEU A 143 -18.10 13.73 5.87
CA LEU A 143 -19.14 13.45 6.86
C LEU A 143 -19.55 14.72 7.58
N ASP A 144 -18.59 15.60 7.85
CA ASP A 144 -18.75 16.97 8.34
C ASP A 144 -17.45 17.77 8.13
N GLU A 145 -17.33 18.94 8.77
CA GLU A 145 -16.17 19.84 8.65
C GLU A 145 -14.84 19.26 9.14
N CYS A 146 -14.86 18.23 9.99
CA CYS A 146 -13.68 17.65 10.63
C CYS A 146 -13.54 16.14 10.40
N ARG A 147 -14.40 15.55 9.57
CA ARG A 147 -14.44 14.12 9.30
C ARG A 147 -14.73 13.82 7.84
N SER A 148 -13.98 12.88 7.29
CA SER A 148 -14.24 12.28 5.98
C SER A 148 -14.11 10.77 6.05
N GLU A 149 -14.77 10.09 5.14
CA GLU A 149 -14.66 8.65 4.94
C GLU A 149 -14.11 8.36 3.54
N GLN A 150 -13.27 7.33 3.44
CA GLN A 150 -12.93 6.71 2.16
C GLN A 150 -13.31 5.24 2.17
N THR A 151 -14.13 4.84 1.22
CA THR A 151 -14.51 3.44 0.99
C THR A 151 -13.83 2.94 -0.28
N VAL A 152 -13.15 1.80 -0.18
CA VAL A 152 -12.54 1.08 -1.29
C VAL A 152 -13.32 -0.21 -1.53
N THR A 153 -13.76 -0.44 -2.76
CA THR A 153 -14.47 -1.63 -3.25
C THR A 153 -13.67 -2.24 -4.41
N ASP A 154 -13.95 -3.48 -4.80
CA ASP A 154 -13.36 -4.13 -6.00
C ASP A 154 -11.83 -4.00 -6.12
N TRP A 155 -11.16 -4.06 -4.97
CA TRP A 155 -9.69 -3.96 -4.90
C TRP A 155 -9.08 -5.36 -4.96
N ASP A 156 -8.92 -5.87 -6.18
CA ASP A 156 -8.36 -7.20 -6.43
C ASP A 156 -6.93 -7.36 -5.91
N GLY A 157 -6.17 -6.26 -5.81
CA GLY A 157 -4.84 -6.23 -5.18
C GLY A 157 -4.85 -6.03 -3.67
N HIS A 158 -6.00 -6.15 -3.00
CA HIS A 158 -6.09 -5.88 -1.58
C HIS A 158 -5.26 -6.86 -0.75
N HIS A 159 -4.40 -6.31 0.10
CA HIS A 159 -3.49 -7.06 0.95
C HIS A 159 -3.36 -6.38 2.32
N PRO A 160 -3.19 -7.10 3.44
CA PRO A 160 -3.08 -6.48 4.77
C PRO A 160 -1.98 -5.40 4.83
N MET A 161 -0.82 -5.67 4.23
CA MET A 161 0.29 -4.70 4.22
C MET A 161 -0.04 -3.42 3.44
N LEU A 162 -0.75 -3.55 2.31
CA LEU A 162 -1.15 -2.38 1.53
C LEU A 162 -2.26 -1.59 2.21
N CYS A 163 -3.15 -2.28 2.92
CA CYS A 163 -4.17 -1.64 3.74
C CYS A 163 -3.54 -0.77 4.84
N GLU A 164 -2.52 -1.28 5.54
CA GLU A 164 -1.75 -0.51 6.53
C GLU A 164 -0.99 0.67 5.88
N LEU A 165 -0.38 0.46 4.71
CA LEU A 165 0.24 1.54 3.94
C LEU A 165 -0.77 2.61 3.51
N SER A 166 -1.98 2.24 3.12
CA SER A 166 -3.06 3.19 2.81
C SER A 166 -3.47 4.00 4.04
N LEU A 167 -3.56 3.39 5.23
CA LEU A 167 -3.84 4.11 6.49
C LEU A 167 -2.78 5.17 6.77
N ALA A 168 -1.50 4.79 6.71
CA ALA A 168 -0.39 5.69 6.92
C ALA A 168 -0.32 6.78 5.84
N SER A 169 -0.57 6.43 4.57
CA SER A 169 -0.63 7.41 3.47
C SER A 169 -1.72 8.45 3.68
N LEU A 170 -2.92 8.03 4.06
CA LEU A 170 -4.04 8.92 4.32
C LEU A 170 -3.75 9.87 5.48
N THR A 171 -3.09 9.38 6.52
CA THR A 171 -2.66 10.21 7.66
C THR A 171 -1.73 11.31 7.17
N LEU A 172 -0.63 10.94 6.50
CA LEU A 172 0.37 11.86 6.00
C LEU A 172 -0.17 12.86 4.98
N PHE A 173 -1.06 12.43 4.07
CA PHE A 173 -1.67 13.35 3.11
C PHE A 173 -2.48 14.44 3.81
N HIS A 174 -3.29 14.11 4.81
CA HIS A 174 -4.09 15.09 5.53
C HIS A 174 -3.24 15.99 6.43
N GLU A 175 -2.17 15.46 7.04
CA GLU A 175 -1.17 16.28 7.74
C GLU A 175 -0.49 17.27 6.79
N HIS A 176 -0.14 16.82 5.58
CA HIS A 176 0.42 17.69 4.55
C HIS A 176 -0.57 18.77 4.07
N MET A 177 -1.88 18.58 4.18
CA MET A 177 -2.89 19.64 3.96
C MET A 177 -2.93 20.68 5.09
N GLY A 178 -2.07 20.56 6.11
CA GLY A 178 -2.01 21.46 7.26
C GLY A 178 -3.09 21.20 8.32
N LEU A 179 -3.69 20.01 8.32
CA LEU A 179 -4.66 19.62 9.34
C LEU A 179 -3.93 19.20 10.62
N ARG A 180 -4.53 19.51 11.78
CA ARG A 180 -3.97 19.20 13.09
C ARG A 180 -4.52 17.89 13.64
N ASN A 181 -3.67 17.14 14.34
CA ASN A 181 -4.03 15.92 15.06
C ASN A 181 -4.85 14.94 14.20
N VAL A 182 -4.36 14.70 12.99
CA VAL A 182 -4.99 13.77 12.04
C VAL A 182 -5.00 12.37 12.63
N ARG A 183 -6.17 11.74 12.61
CA ARG A 183 -6.42 10.37 13.06
C ARG A 183 -7.10 9.62 11.93
N VAL A 184 -6.44 8.58 11.41
CA VAL A 184 -7.04 7.69 10.42
C VAL A 184 -7.19 6.31 11.04
N ARG A 185 -8.39 5.73 10.92
CA ARG A 185 -8.65 4.35 11.36
C ARG A 185 -9.43 3.59 10.32
N ARG A 186 -9.12 2.30 10.21
CA ARG A 186 -9.93 1.35 9.44
C ARG A 186 -11.17 1.01 10.25
N THR A 187 -12.35 1.29 9.70
CA THR A 187 -13.64 1.02 10.35
C THR A 187 -14.23 -0.32 9.90
N SER A 188 -13.85 -0.80 8.71
CA SER A 188 -14.16 -2.15 8.26
C SER A 188 -13.19 -2.60 7.16
N CYS A 189 -12.93 -3.90 7.07
CA CYS A 189 -12.14 -4.51 6.02
C CYS A 189 -12.49 -5.99 5.84
N VAL A 190 -12.49 -6.46 4.59
CA VAL A 190 -12.77 -7.88 4.28
C VAL A 190 -11.76 -8.85 4.88
N LEU A 191 -10.62 -8.34 5.35
CA LEU A 191 -9.56 -9.09 5.99
C LEU A 191 -9.57 -8.93 7.53
N ASP A 192 -10.53 -8.21 8.13
CA ASP A 192 -10.51 -7.96 9.57
C ASP A 192 -10.48 -9.25 10.40
N SER A 193 -11.17 -10.30 9.97
CA SER A 193 -11.11 -11.62 10.62
C SER A 193 -9.70 -12.23 10.58
N ARG A 194 -8.98 -12.09 9.45
CA ARG A 194 -7.59 -12.54 9.29
C ARG A 194 -6.62 -11.69 10.11
N ILE A 195 -6.83 -10.38 10.16
CA ILE A 195 -6.00 -9.44 10.91
C ILE A 195 -6.16 -9.68 12.42
N ALA A 196 -7.38 -9.89 12.90
CA ALA A 196 -7.66 -10.26 14.29
C ALA A 196 -7.00 -11.60 14.67
N ALA A 197 -7.04 -12.59 13.77
CA ALA A 197 -6.35 -13.87 13.97
C ALA A 197 -4.82 -13.72 14.02
N ALA A 198 -4.24 -12.79 13.24
CA ALA A 198 -2.80 -12.52 13.29
C ALA A 198 -2.37 -11.84 14.61
N ARG A 199 -3.18 -10.91 15.13
CA ARG A 199 -2.90 -10.20 16.40
C ARG A 199 -3.02 -11.09 17.64
N SER A 200 -3.83 -12.13 17.59
CA SER A 200 -4.05 -13.05 18.72
C SER A 200 -3.01 -14.18 18.79
N LYS A 201 -2.18 -14.38 17.76
CA LYS A 201 -1.10 -15.37 17.81
C LYS A 201 0.07 -14.84 18.65
N PRO A 202 0.47 -15.51 19.74
CA PRO A 202 1.69 -15.16 20.44
C PRO A 202 2.90 -15.30 19.50
N PRO A 203 3.97 -14.51 19.66
CA PRO A 203 5.15 -14.57 18.81
C PRO A 203 5.71 -16.00 18.82
N SER A 204 5.55 -16.69 17.68
CA SER A 204 6.06 -18.05 17.51
C SER A 204 7.58 -18.02 17.43
N THR A 205 8.26 -18.53 18.46
CA THR A 205 9.73 -18.69 18.50
C THR A 205 10.22 -19.83 17.59
N LYS A 206 9.39 -20.39 16.70
CA LYS A 206 9.79 -21.51 15.85
C LYS A 206 9.45 -21.23 14.38
N MET A 207 10.50 -21.05 13.58
CA MET A 207 10.45 -21.23 12.12
C MET A 207 9.92 -22.63 11.83
N ARG A 208 8.75 -22.73 11.21
CA ARG A 208 8.26 -23.97 10.63
C ARG A 208 7.80 -23.70 9.22
N ALA A 209 8.25 -24.54 8.29
CA ALA A 209 7.94 -24.50 6.87
C ALA A 209 6.43 -24.40 6.64
N VAL A 210 6.00 -23.41 5.87
CA VAL A 210 4.61 -23.18 5.49
C VAL A 210 4.26 -24.15 4.36
N ARG A 211 3.21 -24.96 4.57
CA ARG A 211 2.59 -25.81 3.55
C ARG A 211 1.43 -25.02 2.95
N VAL A 212 1.38 -24.95 1.62
CA VAL A 212 0.29 -24.33 0.86
C VAL A 212 -0.88 -25.31 0.83
N GLU A 213 -2.01 -24.94 1.43
CA GLU A 213 -3.31 -25.60 1.20
C GLU A 213 -4.20 -24.65 0.37
N GLU A 214 -4.60 -25.13 -0.81
CA GLU A 214 -5.57 -24.49 -1.68
C GLU A 214 -6.99 -24.65 -1.09
N ALA A 215 -7.70 -23.53 -0.91
CA ALA A 215 -9.12 -23.54 -0.58
C ALA A 215 -9.94 -23.07 -1.80
N SER A 216 -10.58 -24.02 -2.47
CA SER A 216 -11.61 -23.78 -3.49
C SER A 216 -12.99 -23.76 -2.82
N GLY A 217 -13.75 -22.69 -3.02
CA GLY A 217 -15.13 -22.53 -2.52
C GLY A 217 -15.98 -21.72 -3.50
N ALA A 218 -17.09 -22.30 -3.94
CA ALA A 218 -18.00 -21.75 -4.94
C ALA A 218 -18.78 -20.52 -4.43
N ARG A 219 -19.07 -19.58 -5.34
CA ARG A 219 -19.87 -18.35 -5.11
C ARG A 219 -21.38 -18.62 -5.19
N PRO A 220 -22.21 -18.11 -4.26
CA PRO A 220 -23.66 -18.09 -4.42
C PRO A 220 -24.14 -16.88 -5.26
N ALA A 221 -25.35 -17.01 -5.81
CA ALA A 221 -25.95 -16.11 -6.79
C ALA A 221 -26.35 -14.72 -6.24
N SER A 222 -26.28 -13.73 -7.13
CA SER A 222 -26.40 -12.29 -6.87
C SER A 222 -27.84 -11.79 -6.80
N GLY A 223 -28.29 -11.40 -5.59
CA GLY A 223 -29.19 -10.25 -5.43
C GLY A 223 -28.34 -8.97 -5.45
N SER A 224 -28.92 -7.81 -5.82
CA SER A 224 -28.20 -6.52 -5.85
C SER A 224 -27.85 -6.04 -4.44
N ALA A 225 -26.91 -6.73 -3.80
CA ALA A 225 -26.22 -6.25 -2.63
C ALA A 225 -25.31 -5.11 -3.06
N LEU A 226 -25.27 -4.04 -2.28
CA LEU A 226 -24.24 -3.03 -2.40
C LEU A 226 -22.87 -3.73 -2.45
N PRO A 227 -21.94 -3.29 -3.33
CA PRO A 227 -20.64 -3.92 -3.45
C PRO A 227 -19.97 -3.97 -2.07
N VAL A 228 -19.48 -5.17 -1.70
CA VAL A 228 -18.84 -5.39 -0.39
C VAL A 228 -17.55 -4.56 -0.36
N ALA A 229 -17.50 -3.59 0.55
CA ALA A 229 -16.31 -2.76 0.74
C ALA A 229 -15.10 -3.62 1.10
N ALA A 230 -14.04 -3.54 0.30
CA ALA A 230 -12.74 -4.14 0.59
C ALA A 230 -12.15 -3.51 1.86
N CYS A 231 -12.21 -2.18 1.95
CA CYS A 231 -11.79 -1.39 3.10
C CYS A 231 -12.66 -0.13 3.26
N ARG A 232 -12.80 0.32 4.50
CA ARG A 232 -13.36 1.61 4.86
C ARG A 232 -12.46 2.31 5.87
N PHE A 233 -12.15 3.57 5.60
CA PHE A 233 -11.25 4.40 6.39
C PHE A 233 -11.99 5.64 6.87
N LEU A 234 -12.04 5.85 8.17
CA LEU A 234 -12.48 7.10 8.76
C LEU A 234 -11.27 7.98 9.02
N ILE A 235 -11.30 9.20 8.50
CA ILE A 235 -10.28 10.22 8.64
C ILE A 235 -10.88 11.35 9.48
N GLN A 236 -10.18 11.75 10.54
CA GLN A 236 -10.63 12.77 11.48
C GLN A 236 -9.47 13.74 11.75
N TRP A 237 -9.77 15.02 11.96
CA TRP A 237 -8.80 16.02 12.39
C TRP A 237 -9.44 16.98 13.38
N ASP A 238 -8.64 17.82 14.01
CA ASP A 238 -9.14 18.85 14.92
C ASP A 238 -9.57 20.10 14.14
N PRO A 239 -10.59 20.84 14.60
CA PRO A 239 -10.96 22.13 14.02
C PRO A 239 -9.76 23.09 13.94
N ARG A 240 -9.76 23.96 12.93
CA ARG A 240 -8.71 24.98 12.76
C ARG A 240 -8.77 26.06 13.83
#